data_AF-A0A0P7WTD3-F1
#
_entry.id   AF-A0A0P7WTD3-F1
#
_cell.length_a   1.000
_cell.length_b   1.000
_cell.length_c   1.000
_cell.angle_alpha   90.00
_cell.angle_beta   90.00
_cell.angle_gamma   90.00
#
_symmetry.space_group_name_H-M   'P 1'
#
loop_
_entity.id
_entity.type
_entity.pdbx_description
1 polymer ?
#
loop_
_entity_poly.entity_id
_entity_poly.type
_entity_poly.pdbx_seq_one_letter_code
_entity_poly.pdbx_strand_id
1 'polypeptide(L)'
;MKAPEFDDASSERATQRRLYITIVAGLLVFLFAGWLVRSVFAPNASWKEAEFEQALHRFEEHLMLARVEWMRQGRPPEIELMYADWDSRGMPVEPIAGSVRVLMSRDGWPEARADGQAGCFEIWNLLARPEPLREELRVEYLEGDRLAECHFYYANILEFVFYPENGRVVKKVM
;
A
#
# COMPACT_ATOMS: atom_id res chain seq x y z
N MET A 1 -38.05 18.51 68.87
CA MET A 1 -37.77 17.97 67.52
C MET A 1 -36.27 18.11 67.29
N LYS A 2 -35.53 16.99 67.23
CA LYS A 2 -34.08 16.98 67.05
C LYS A 2 -33.81 16.89 65.55
N ALA A 3 -33.11 17.88 64.98
CA ALA A 3 -32.76 17.89 63.56
C ALA A 3 -31.81 16.71 63.25
N PRO A 4 -31.94 16.06 62.08
CA PRO A 4 -31.03 15.00 61.69
C PRO A 4 -29.65 15.58 61.39
N GLU A 5 -28.64 15.04 62.06
CA GLU A 5 -27.21 15.25 61.82
C GLU A 5 -26.89 14.60 60.46
N PHE A 6 -26.61 15.43 59.45
CA PHE A 6 -26.30 14.94 58.11
C PHE A 6 -24.87 14.39 58.10
N ASP A 7 -24.74 13.09 57.83
CA ASP A 7 -23.49 12.33 57.80
C ASP A 7 -22.45 12.93 56.82
N ASP A 8 -21.53 13.76 57.31
CA ASP A 8 -20.33 14.23 56.59
C ASP A 8 -19.50 13.06 56.04
N ALA A 9 -19.53 11.91 56.73
CA ALA A 9 -18.85 10.68 56.31
C ALA A 9 -19.36 10.11 54.97
N SER A 10 -20.60 10.42 54.58
CA SER A 10 -21.16 9.99 53.30
C SER A 10 -20.65 10.85 52.12
N SER A 11 -20.46 12.16 52.37
CA SER A 11 -19.95 13.14 51.41
C SER A 11 -18.46 12.93 51.12
N GLU A 12 -17.65 12.63 52.15
CA GLU A 12 -16.23 12.36 51.99
C GLU A 12 -15.96 11.09 51.18
N ARG A 13 -16.71 10.00 51.41
CA ARG A 13 -16.59 8.76 50.62
C ARG A 13 -16.98 8.96 49.15
N ALA A 14 -18.00 9.78 48.87
CA ALA A 14 -18.42 10.08 47.50
C ALA A 14 -17.37 10.93 46.76
N THR A 15 -16.79 11.90 47.44
CA THR A 15 -15.71 12.77 46.92
C THR A 15 -14.43 11.97 46.70
N GLN A 16 -14.04 11.13 47.66
CA GLN A 16 -12.89 10.25 47.57
C GLN A 16 -13.03 9.23 46.44
N ARG A 17 -14.22 8.64 46.24
CA ARG A 17 -14.49 7.73 45.12
C ARG A 17 -14.40 8.43 43.76
N ARG A 18 -14.88 9.68 43.64
CA ARG A 18 -14.72 10.49 42.41
C ARG A 18 -13.25 10.79 42.12
N LEU A 19 -12.46 11.08 43.14
CA LEU A 19 -11.01 11.33 43.03
C LEU A 19 -10.26 10.08 42.57
N TYR A 20 -10.56 8.92 43.15
CA TYR A 20 -10.00 7.65 42.67
C TYR A 20 -10.39 7.33 41.23
N ILE A 21 -11.66 7.54 40.85
CA ILE A 21 -12.12 7.29 39.47
C ILE A 21 -11.41 8.22 38.48
N THR A 22 -11.23 9.50 38.80
CA THR A 22 -10.53 10.46 37.92
C THR A 22 -9.05 10.14 37.79
N ILE A 23 -8.37 9.77 38.88
CA ILE A 23 -6.97 9.34 38.83
C ILE A 23 -6.83 8.08 37.97
N VAL A 24 -7.65 7.05 38.22
CA VAL A 24 -7.60 5.78 37.48
C VAL A 24 -7.95 5.98 35.99
N ALA A 25 -8.96 6.79 35.68
CA ALA A 25 -9.32 7.11 34.30
C ALA A 25 -8.20 7.89 33.59
N GLY A 26 -7.59 8.87 34.26
CA GLY A 26 -6.46 9.61 33.71
C GLY A 26 -5.25 8.70 33.44
N LEU A 27 -4.97 7.77 34.35
CA LEU A 27 -3.87 6.81 34.22
C LEU A 27 -4.13 5.83 33.07
N LEU A 28 -5.37 5.35 32.92
CA LEU A 28 -5.78 4.53 31.77
C LEU A 28 -5.65 5.28 30.45
N VAL A 29 -6.14 6.53 30.37
CA VAL A 29 -6.01 7.36 29.16
C VAL A 29 -4.54 7.58 28.82
N PHE A 30 -3.68 7.83 29.81
CA PHE A 30 -2.25 8.02 29.59
C PHE A 30 -1.57 6.74 29.07
N LEU A 31 -1.90 5.59 29.64
CA LEU A 31 -1.41 4.29 29.17
C LEU A 31 -1.89 3.98 27.74
N PHE A 32 -3.16 4.24 27.45
CA PHE A 32 -3.72 4.07 26.10
C PHE A 32 -3.08 5.02 25.10
N ALA A 33 -2.89 6.29 25.45
CA ALA A 33 -2.23 7.26 24.59
C ALA A 33 -0.77 6.84 24.30
N GLY A 34 -0.03 6.40 25.31
CA GLY A 34 1.33 5.89 25.15
C GLY A 34 1.39 4.63 24.27
N TRP A 35 0.45 3.70 24.46
CA TRP A 35 0.34 2.50 23.62
C TRP A 35 -0.01 2.84 22.17
N LEU A 36 -0.93 3.79 21.97
CA LEU A 36 -1.38 4.21 20.64
C LEU A 36 -0.27 4.93 19.87
N VAL A 37 0.48 5.82 20.54
CA VAL A 37 1.69 6.44 19.95
C VAL A 37 2.70 5.35 19.59
N ARG A 38 2.99 4.40 20.48
CA ARG A 38 3.92 3.32 20.14
C ARG A 38 3.43 2.45 18.98
N SER A 39 2.13 2.21 18.87
CA SER A 39 1.51 1.39 17.82
C SER A 39 1.55 2.09 16.46
N VAL A 40 1.19 3.37 16.40
CA VAL A 40 1.17 4.16 15.15
C VAL A 40 2.59 4.47 14.66
N PHE A 41 3.54 4.69 15.57
CA PHE A 41 4.93 5.02 15.23
C PHE A 41 5.87 3.80 15.27
N ALA A 42 5.35 2.57 15.38
CA ALA A 42 6.17 1.37 15.23
C ALA A 42 6.66 1.24 13.77
N PRO A 43 7.97 1.14 13.51
CA PRO A 43 8.56 1.18 12.17
C PRO A 43 8.28 -0.06 11.31
N ASN A 44 7.82 -1.15 11.92
CA ASN A 44 7.52 -2.45 11.32
C ASN A 44 6.01 -2.63 11.17
N ALA A 45 5.38 -1.61 10.59
CA ALA A 45 3.94 -1.53 10.47
C ALA A 45 3.47 -2.47 9.36
N SER A 46 3.05 -3.69 9.74
CA SER A 46 2.54 -4.75 8.85
C SER A 46 1.53 -4.27 7.78
N TRP A 47 0.83 -3.14 7.99
CA TRP A 47 -0.04 -2.54 6.99
C TRP A 47 0.71 -2.03 5.75
N LYS A 48 1.92 -1.48 5.91
CA LYS A 48 2.77 -1.01 4.82
C LYS A 48 3.25 -2.15 3.92
N GLU A 49 3.59 -3.28 4.52
CA GLU A 49 3.95 -4.51 3.80
C GLU A 49 2.75 -5.04 3.01
N ALA A 50 1.56 -5.04 3.63
CA ALA A 50 0.32 -5.45 2.97
C ALA A 50 -0.06 -4.51 1.80
N GLU A 51 0.13 -3.19 1.95
CA GLU A 51 -0.10 -2.23 0.86
C GLU A 51 0.87 -2.43 -0.31
N PHE A 52 2.15 -2.69 -0.01
CA PHE A 52 3.13 -3.02 -1.04
C PHE A 52 2.78 -4.33 -1.75
N GLU A 53 2.42 -5.37 -1.00
CA GLU A 53 1.99 -6.66 -1.57
C GLU A 53 0.76 -6.48 -2.46
N GLN A 54 -0.21 -5.66 -2.04
CA GLN A 54 -1.38 -5.32 -2.85
C GLN A 54 -0.99 -4.54 -4.13
N ALA A 55 -0.02 -3.63 -4.05
CA ALA A 55 0.50 -2.92 -5.23
C ALA A 55 1.19 -3.89 -6.19
N LEU A 56 1.99 -4.84 -5.69
CA LEU A 56 2.63 -5.89 -6.48
C LEU A 56 1.61 -6.82 -7.14
N HIS A 57 0.55 -7.19 -6.42
CA HIS A 57 -0.54 -7.98 -7.02
C HIS A 57 -1.23 -7.23 -8.17
N ARG A 58 -1.56 -5.94 -7.97
CA ARG A 58 -2.14 -5.09 -9.04
C ARG A 58 -1.21 -4.97 -10.24
N PHE A 59 0.09 -4.85 -9.99
CA PHE A 59 1.11 -4.84 -11.03
C PHE A 59 1.07 -6.11 -11.89
N GLU A 60 1.10 -7.28 -11.26
CA GLU A 60 1.02 -8.58 -11.95
C GLU A 60 -0.28 -8.76 -12.73
N GLU A 61 -1.40 -8.38 -12.12
CA GLU A 61 -2.72 -8.44 -12.75
C GLU A 61 -2.79 -7.55 -13.99
N HIS A 62 -2.37 -6.29 -13.88
CA HIS A 62 -2.41 -5.35 -14.99
C HIS A 62 -1.39 -5.69 -16.09
N LEU A 63 -0.24 -6.31 -15.77
CA LEU A 63 0.68 -6.87 -16.77
C LEU A 63 -0.03 -7.93 -17.63
N MET A 64 -0.74 -8.85 -16.98
CA MET A 64 -1.45 -9.92 -17.68
C MET A 64 -2.65 -9.37 -18.45
N LEU A 65 -3.40 -8.43 -17.88
CA LEU A 65 -4.50 -7.74 -18.55
C LEU A 65 -4.01 -7.02 -19.81
N ALA A 66 -2.88 -6.30 -19.72
CA ALA A 66 -2.22 -5.64 -20.84
C ALA A 66 -1.94 -6.63 -21.97
N ARG A 67 -1.36 -7.78 -21.63
CA ARG A 67 -1.02 -8.81 -22.60
C ARG A 67 -2.26 -9.41 -23.26
N VAL A 68 -3.30 -9.70 -22.49
CA VAL A 68 -4.56 -10.22 -23.02
C VAL A 68 -5.20 -9.22 -23.98
N GLU A 69 -5.23 -7.95 -23.60
CA GLU A 69 -5.82 -6.89 -24.41
C GLU A 69 -5.03 -6.66 -25.71
N TRP A 70 -3.70 -6.69 -25.64
CA TRP A 70 -2.84 -6.66 -26.81
C TRP A 70 -3.09 -7.82 -27.77
N MET A 71 -3.25 -9.05 -27.24
CA MET A 71 -3.63 -10.20 -28.07
C MET A 71 -5.02 -10.02 -28.69
N ARG A 72 -5.98 -9.50 -27.93
CA ARG A 72 -7.36 -9.27 -28.37
C ARG A 72 -7.46 -8.24 -29.49
N GLN A 73 -6.67 -7.17 -29.43
CA GLN A 73 -6.67 -6.07 -30.41
C GLN A 73 -5.82 -6.35 -31.66
N GLY A 74 -5.22 -7.55 -31.78
CA GLY A 74 -4.40 -7.91 -32.94
C GLY A 74 -2.97 -7.37 -32.89
N ARG A 75 -2.42 -7.21 -31.67
CA ARG A 75 -1.02 -6.84 -31.40
C ARG A 75 -0.63 -5.41 -31.80
N PRO A 76 -1.40 -4.38 -31.40
CA PRO A 76 -1.04 -3.00 -31.68
C PRO A 76 0.21 -2.56 -30.88
N PRO A 77 0.93 -1.52 -31.31
CA PRO A 77 2.06 -0.96 -30.57
C PRO A 77 1.64 -0.20 -29.29
N GLU A 78 0.37 0.19 -29.19
CA GLU A 78 -0.20 0.88 -28.02
C GLU A 78 -1.58 0.28 -27.75
N ILE A 79 -1.88 0.01 -26.48
CA ILE A 79 -3.20 -0.44 -26.03
C ILE A 79 -3.78 0.56 -25.04
N GLU A 80 -5.11 0.61 -24.99
CA GLU A 80 -5.85 1.37 -23.99
C GLU A 80 -6.31 0.40 -22.89
N LEU A 81 -5.73 0.54 -21.70
CA LEU A 81 -6.09 -0.24 -20.52
C LEU A 81 -7.13 0.49 -19.70
N MET A 82 -8.30 -0.14 -19.58
CA MET A 82 -9.34 0.28 -18.63
C MET A 82 -9.10 -0.42 -17.30
N TYR A 83 -8.71 0.34 -16.29
CA TYR A 83 -8.66 -0.19 -14.93
C TYR A 83 -10.07 -0.17 -14.34
N ALA A 84 -10.58 -1.33 -13.96
CA ALA A 84 -11.67 -1.37 -13.00
C ALA A 84 -11.04 -1.24 -11.61
N ASP A 85 -11.08 -0.05 -10.99
CA ASP A 85 -10.84 0.03 -9.55
C ASP A 85 -12.03 -0.60 -8.85
N TRP A 86 -11.78 -1.60 -8.01
CA TRP A 86 -12.80 -2.24 -7.19
C TRP A 86 -12.69 -1.65 -5.78
N ASP A 87 -13.81 -1.17 -5.22
CA ASP A 87 -13.85 -0.70 -3.85
C ASP A 87 -13.69 -1.87 -2.85
N SER A 88 -13.53 -1.55 -1.57
CA SER A 88 -13.46 -2.52 -0.47
C SER A 88 -14.74 -3.39 -0.32
N ARG A 89 -15.78 -3.12 -1.11
CA ARG A 89 -17.05 -3.87 -1.16
C ARG A 89 -17.18 -4.68 -2.45
N GLY A 90 -16.13 -4.74 -3.28
CA GLY A 90 -16.12 -5.49 -4.54
C GLY A 90 -16.95 -4.86 -5.65
N MET A 91 -17.20 -3.55 -5.58
CA MET A 91 -17.94 -2.79 -6.58
C MET A 91 -16.98 -1.91 -7.38
N PRO A 92 -17.16 -1.77 -8.71
CA PRO A 92 -16.35 -0.86 -9.49
C PRO A 92 -16.55 0.59 -8.99
N VAL A 93 -15.45 1.28 -8.66
CA VAL A 93 -15.47 2.70 -8.29
C VAL A 93 -15.74 3.51 -9.56
N GLU A 94 -16.93 4.10 -9.63
CA GLU A 94 -17.22 5.13 -10.63
C GLU A 94 -16.75 6.51 -10.12
N PRO A 95 -16.09 7.32 -10.96
CA PRO A 95 -15.82 7.10 -12.37
C PRO A 95 -14.67 6.11 -12.57
N ILE A 96 -14.79 5.22 -13.57
CA ILE A 96 -13.71 4.37 -14.08
C ILE A 96 -12.50 5.29 -14.29
N ALA A 97 -11.55 5.25 -13.38
CA ALA A 97 -10.50 6.26 -13.29
C ALA A 97 -9.53 6.09 -14.45
N GLY A 98 -9.82 6.79 -15.56
CA GLY A 98 -8.93 7.03 -16.70
C GLY A 98 -8.49 5.77 -17.43
N SER A 99 -8.91 5.61 -18.67
CA SER A 99 -8.18 4.72 -19.55
C SER A 99 -6.73 5.21 -19.69
N VAL A 100 -5.78 4.31 -19.53
CA VAL A 100 -4.35 4.63 -19.67
C VAL A 100 -3.83 3.95 -20.91
N ARG A 101 -3.07 4.70 -21.69
CA ARG A 101 -2.38 4.15 -22.85
C ARG A 101 -1.07 3.53 -22.43
N VAL A 102 -0.89 2.27 -22.79
CA VAL A 102 0.29 1.48 -22.47
C VAL A 102 0.97 1.08 -23.77
N LEU A 103 2.24 1.44 -23.90
CA LEU A 103 3.07 0.99 -25.01
C LEU A 103 3.38 -0.49 -24.83
N MET A 104 3.38 -1.23 -25.93
CA MET A 104 3.61 -2.66 -25.93
C MET A 104 4.82 -2.98 -26.79
N SER A 105 5.72 -3.80 -26.23
CA SER A 105 6.84 -4.36 -26.96
C SER A 105 6.36 -5.30 -28.06
N ARG A 106 7.26 -5.63 -28.98
CA ARG A 106 6.98 -6.57 -30.08
C ARG A 106 6.58 -7.96 -29.58
N ASP A 107 7.01 -8.32 -28.37
CA ASP A 107 6.72 -9.59 -27.71
C ASP A 107 5.41 -9.57 -26.90
N GLY A 108 4.75 -8.41 -26.85
CA GLY A 108 3.43 -8.22 -26.25
C GLY A 108 3.47 -7.97 -24.75
N TRP A 109 4.50 -7.27 -24.28
CA TRP A 109 4.65 -6.86 -22.89
C TRP A 109 4.67 -5.35 -22.74
N PRO A 110 4.18 -4.79 -21.62
CA PRO A 110 4.26 -3.35 -21.38
C PRO A 110 5.69 -2.83 -21.44
N GLU A 111 5.89 -1.80 -22.25
CA GLU A 111 7.17 -1.15 -22.52
C GLU A 111 7.13 0.29 -22.01
N ALA A 112 8.24 0.74 -21.43
CA ALA A 112 8.37 2.11 -20.93
C ALA A 112 8.72 3.07 -22.07
N ARG A 113 8.43 4.36 -21.89
CA ARG A 113 8.93 5.40 -22.80
C ARG A 113 10.35 5.80 -22.47
N ALA A 114 10.66 5.83 -21.18
CA ALA A 114 12.01 6.08 -20.69
C ALA A 114 12.83 4.79 -20.65
N ASP A 115 14.14 4.92 -20.89
CA ASP A 115 15.07 3.80 -20.75
C ASP A 115 15.58 3.64 -19.30
N GLY A 116 16.13 2.46 -19.03
CA GLY A 116 16.82 2.14 -17.79
C GLY A 116 15.96 2.27 -16.54
N GLN A 117 16.53 2.85 -15.48
CA GLN A 117 15.88 2.96 -14.17
C GLN A 117 14.58 3.78 -14.22
N ALA A 118 14.57 4.86 -15.03
CA ALA A 118 13.38 5.69 -15.20
C ALA A 118 12.24 4.91 -15.86
N GLY A 119 12.56 4.04 -16.82
CA GLY A 119 11.58 3.16 -17.47
C GLY A 119 10.96 2.13 -16.53
N CYS A 120 11.78 1.48 -15.70
CA CYS A 120 11.30 0.57 -14.67
C CYS A 120 10.32 1.26 -13.71
N PHE A 121 10.63 2.50 -13.32
CA PHE A 121 9.77 3.30 -12.45
C PHE A 121 8.47 3.71 -13.16
N GLU A 122 8.55 4.06 -14.44
CA GLU A 122 7.38 4.38 -15.26
C GLU A 122 6.40 3.20 -15.32
N ILE A 123 6.88 2.01 -15.71
CA ILE A 123 6.06 0.79 -15.80
C ILE A 123 5.43 0.44 -14.44
N TRP A 124 6.21 0.55 -13.35
CA TRP A 124 5.69 0.32 -12.01
C TRP A 124 4.56 1.28 -11.65
N ASN A 125 4.73 2.59 -11.84
CA ASN A 125 3.67 3.55 -11.53
C ASN A 125 2.44 3.36 -12.42
N LEU A 126 2.64 3.01 -13.69
CA LEU A 126 1.59 2.78 -14.66
C LEU A 126 0.70 1.59 -14.26
N LEU A 127 1.31 0.48 -13.83
CA LEU A 127 0.60 -0.77 -13.59
C LEU A 127 0.26 -1.01 -12.12
N ALA A 128 1.14 -0.68 -11.19
CA ALA A 128 0.89 -0.91 -9.76
C ALA A 128 -0.03 0.15 -9.12
N ARG A 129 -0.10 1.35 -9.73
CA ARG A 129 -0.76 2.55 -9.18
C ARG A 129 -0.55 2.69 -7.66
N PRO A 130 0.71 2.79 -7.21
CA PRO A 130 0.98 2.91 -5.80
C PRO A 130 0.42 4.26 -5.31
N GLU A 131 -0.64 4.21 -4.50
CA GLU A 131 -0.94 5.21 -3.47
C GLU A 131 0.30 5.37 -2.57
N PRO A 132 0.51 6.46 -1.81
CA PRO A 132 1.83 7.07 -1.56
C PRO A 132 2.84 6.20 -0.77
N LEU A 133 3.30 5.13 -1.40
CA LEU A 133 4.43 4.25 -1.11
C LEU A 133 5.70 4.78 -1.79
N ARG A 134 5.60 5.94 -2.47
CA ARG A 134 6.66 6.54 -3.29
C ARG A 134 7.93 6.83 -2.52
N GLU A 135 7.87 7.04 -1.21
CA GLU A 135 9.03 7.46 -0.42
C GLU A 135 9.97 6.30 -0.04
N GLU A 136 9.51 5.04 -0.13
CA GLU A 136 10.30 3.87 0.32
C GLU A 136 10.70 2.90 -0.79
N LEU A 137 10.19 3.10 -2.02
CA LEU A 137 10.54 2.26 -3.17
C LEU A 137 11.81 2.76 -3.86
N ARG A 138 12.83 1.89 -3.91
CA ARG A 138 14.06 2.11 -4.67
C ARG A 138 14.10 1.11 -5.83
N VAL A 139 14.41 1.58 -7.02
CA VAL A 139 14.50 0.74 -8.22
C VAL A 139 15.92 0.76 -8.73
N GLU A 140 16.46 -0.39 -9.13
CA GLU A 140 17.75 -0.48 -9.83
C GLU A 140 17.52 -1.15 -11.18
N TYR A 141 18.13 -0.60 -12.24
CA TYR A 141 18.11 -1.21 -13.57
C TYR A 141 19.46 -1.85 -13.83
N LEU A 142 19.44 -3.15 -14.14
CA LEU A 142 20.61 -3.92 -14.52
C LEU A 142 20.45 -4.33 -15.98
N GLU A 143 21.31 -3.80 -16.83
CA GLU A 143 21.44 -4.25 -18.21
C GLU A 143 22.21 -5.58 -18.21
N GLY A 144 21.49 -6.70 -18.34
CA GLY A 144 22.10 -8.02 -18.40
C GLY A 144 22.50 -8.39 -19.83
N ASP A 145 23.48 -9.29 -19.97
CA ASP A 145 23.97 -9.79 -21.28
C ASP A 145 22.88 -10.41 -22.17
N ARG A 146 21.71 -10.76 -21.60
CA ARG A 146 20.59 -11.41 -22.32
C ARG A 146 19.23 -10.80 -22.06
N LEU A 147 18.99 -10.31 -20.85
CA LEU A 147 17.71 -9.73 -20.42
C LEU A 147 18.03 -8.61 -19.46
N ALA A 148 17.37 -7.47 -19.62
CA ALA A 148 17.41 -6.41 -18.63
C ALA A 148 16.56 -6.78 -17.42
N GLU A 149 16.98 -6.29 -16.25
CA GLU A 149 16.32 -6.57 -14.99
C GLU A 149 16.00 -5.26 -14.27
N CYS A 150 14.75 -5.12 -13.86
CA CYS A 150 14.30 -4.08 -12.94
C CYS A 150 14.20 -4.68 -11.54
N HIS A 151 15.11 -4.28 -10.64
CA HIS A 151 15.16 -4.72 -9.25
C HIS A 151 14.41 -3.73 -8.38
N PHE A 152 13.36 -4.19 -7.70
CA PHE A 152 12.52 -3.34 -6.85
C PHE A 152 12.80 -3.63 -5.39
N TYR A 153 13.27 -2.60 -4.69
CA TYR A 153 13.57 -2.63 -3.27
C TYR A 153 12.52 -1.85 -2.49
N TYR A 154 12.04 -2.44 -1.41
CA TYR A 154 11.17 -1.80 -0.43
C TYR A 154 11.85 -1.86 0.93
N ALA A 155 11.92 -0.72 1.65
CA ALA A 155 12.67 -0.63 2.91
C ALA A 155 14.12 -1.16 2.82
N ASN A 156 14.78 -0.98 1.66
CA ASN A 156 16.11 -1.52 1.29
C ASN A 156 16.22 -3.05 1.16
N ILE A 157 15.10 -3.77 1.15
CA ILE A 157 15.04 -5.22 0.91
C ILE A 157 14.64 -5.44 -0.55
N LEU A 158 15.32 -6.33 -1.27
CA LEU A 158 14.93 -6.69 -2.63
C LEU A 158 13.66 -7.54 -2.58
N GLU A 159 12.54 -6.99 -3.02
CA GLU A 159 11.22 -7.62 -2.95
C GLU A 159 10.92 -8.45 -4.20
N PHE A 160 11.18 -7.89 -5.38
CA PHE A 160 10.94 -8.58 -6.64
C PHE A 160 11.83 -8.06 -7.77
N VAL A 161 11.96 -8.91 -8.81
CA VAL A 161 12.64 -8.59 -10.05
C VAL A 161 11.67 -8.72 -11.21
N PHE A 162 11.59 -7.68 -12.04
CA PHE A 162 10.80 -7.66 -13.27
C PHE A 162 11.72 -7.70 -14.50
N TYR A 163 11.32 -8.47 -15.50
CA TYR A 163 12.03 -8.65 -16.77
C TYR A 163 11.16 -8.06 -17.90
N PRO A 164 11.44 -6.82 -18.38
CA PRO A 164 10.60 -6.12 -19.33
C PRO A 164 10.38 -6.88 -20.65
N GLU A 165 11.38 -7.62 -21.12
CA GLU A 165 11.34 -8.30 -22.42
C GLU A 165 10.36 -9.48 -22.45
N ASN A 166 10.12 -10.10 -21.31
CA ASN A 166 9.29 -11.31 -21.22
C ASN A 166 8.20 -11.23 -20.15
N GLY A 167 8.00 -10.06 -19.56
CA GLY A 167 6.97 -9.79 -18.56
C GLY A 167 7.06 -10.61 -17.28
N ARG A 168 8.17 -11.32 -17.05
CA ARG A 168 8.31 -12.20 -15.88
C ARG A 168 8.48 -11.36 -14.63
N VAL A 169 7.75 -11.71 -13.58
CA VAL A 169 7.91 -11.17 -12.23
C VAL A 169 8.41 -12.30 -11.33
N VAL A 170 9.55 -12.06 -10.66
CA VAL A 170 10.15 -13.02 -9.73
C VAL A 170 10.16 -12.40 -8.35
N LYS A 171 9.23 -12.82 -7.50
CA LYS A 171 9.22 -12.46 -6.07
C LYS A 171 10.41 -13.09 -5.37
N LYS A 172 11.12 -12.31 -4.56
CA LYS A 172 12.18 -12.79 -3.70
C LYS A 172 11.54 -13.07 -2.34
N VAL A 173 11.10 -14.32 -2.17
CA VAL A 173 10.57 -14.79 -0.89
C VAL A 173 11.72 -14.78 0.12
N MET A 174 11.53 -14.06 1.23
CA MET A 174 12.40 -14.14 2.40
C MET A 174 11.94 -15.29 3.32
#